data_AF-A0A7S1DCD6-F1
#
_entry.id   AF-A0A7S1DCD6-F1
#
_cell.length_a   1.000
_cell.length_b   1.000
_cell.length_c   1.000
_cell.angle_alpha   90.00
_cell.angle_beta   90.00
_cell.angle_gamma   90.00
#
_symmetry.space_group_name_H-M   'P 1'
#
loop_
_entity.id
_entity.type
_entity.pdbx_description
1 polymer ?
#
loop_
_entity_poly.entity_id
_entity_poly.type
_entity_poly.pdbx_seq_one_letter_code
_entity_poly.pdbx_strand_id
1 'polypeptide(L)'
;AAQRRKWHEHFVSKGWDHLFFSAHIEQEKLDRAAAEEKKEINNIASIDVGEGNTEDDERDSSDEVLEMQANLSSESIGIEQPLTREQLLGWLKIFAVKYGCKPDSRYHDRIQFGMVGFPNVGKSSVINVLVGSSKNAHGVARVGVAAQPGKTKHFQTLLLPDRDDIMLCDCPGLVFPSFVSSAADLIAAGVFPIAQMRDYWPVVELICKRIPREILDAQYGIHLPENRDPLNPDYVPPPTGEELLETFCIARSMWAAASGVPDFQRAARLVIKDYAEGKLLYCHVPPNSELDLFQRETFLTALTRTKKLKKKLGAALHNESAAHGKSMLEEDIVDL
;
A
#
# COMPACT_ATOMS: atom_id res chain seq x y z
N ALA A 1 -10.66 -2.66 -8.65
CA ALA A 1 -9.85 -2.16 -9.80
C ALA A 1 -10.36 -0.82 -10.36
N ALA A 2 -11.61 -0.43 -10.09
CA ALA A 2 -12.22 0.78 -10.65
C ALA A 2 -11.45 2.06 -10.27
N GLN A 3 -10.99 2.16 -9.02
CA GLN A 3 -10.17 3.30 -8.58
C GLN A 3 -8.84 3.41 -9.33
N ARG A 4 -8.15 2.29 -9.57
CA ARG A 4 -6.89 2.27 -10.33
C ARG A 4 -7.12 2.66 -11.79
N ARG A 5 -8.23 2.22 -12.40
CA ARG A 5 -8.60 2.58 -13.77
C ARG A 5 -8.81 4.10 -13.93
N LYS A 6 -9.52 4.74 -12.99
CA LYS A 6 -9.69 6.21 -12.98
C LYS A 6 -8.36 6.97 -12.83
N TRP A 7 -7.46 6.48 -11.98
CA TRP A 7 -6.12 7.06 -11.85
C TRP A 7 -5.28 6.85 -13.11
N HIS A 8 -5.38 5.68 -13.75
CA HIS A 8 -4.73 5.38 -15.02
C HIS A 8 -5.17 6.37 -16.11
N GLU A 9 -6.47 6.55 -16.31
CA GLU A 9 -7.03 7.52 -17.26
C GLU A 9 -6.50 8.94 -17.00
N HIS A 10 -6.43 9.34 -15.72
CA HIS A 10 -5.87 10.64 -15.35
C HIS A 10 -4.39 10.78 -15.74
N PHE A 11 -3.55 9.80 -15.41
CA PHE A 11 -2.13 9.86 -15.72
C PHE A 11 -1.86 9.80 -17.23
N VAL A 12 -2.61 8.98 -17.98
CA VAL A 12 -2.55 8.97 -19.46
C VAL A 12 -2.92 10.33 -20.02
N SER A 13 -3.97 10.99 -19.51
CA SER A 13 -4.37 12.32 -19.96
C SER A 13 -3.28 13.39 -19.77
N LYS A 14 -2.35 13.18 -18.83
CA LYS A 14 -1.20 14.04 -18.58
C LYS A 14 0.06 13.63 -19.35
N GLY A 15 0.02 12.51 -20.06
CA GLY A 15 1.18 11.94 -20.74
C GLY A 15 2.24 11.41 -19.76
N TRP A 16 1.82 10.99 -18.56
CA TRP A 16 2.73 10.48 -17.53
C TRP A 16 2.84 8.95 -17.58
N ASP A 17 4.07 8.45 -17.70
CA ASP A 17 4.36 7.03 -17.54
C ASP A 17 4.13 6.61 -16.08
N HIS A 18 3.36 5.54 -15.89
CA HIS A 18 2.99 5.04 -14.58
C HIS A 18 2.72 3.53 -14.62
N LEU A 19 2.74 2.90 -13.45
CA LEU A 19 2.40 1.50 -13.24
C LEU A 19 1.86 1.27 -11.82
N PHE A 20 1.17 0.16 -11.62
CA PHE A 20 0.71 -0.30 -10.32
C PHE A 20 1.44 -1.58 -9.92
N PHE A 21 2.16 -1.51 -8.80
CA PHE A 21 2.95 -2.60 -8.26
C PHE A 21 2.69 -2.76 -6.76
N SER A 22 2.64 -4.01 -6.29
CA SER A 22 2.45 -4.32 -4.86
C SER A 22 3.66 -5.07 -4.32
N ALA A 23 4.60 -4.32 -3.72
CA ALA A 23 5.76 -4.90 -3.06
C ALA A 23 5.36 -5.87 -1.92
N HIS A 24 4.22 -5.65 -1.26
CA HIS A 24 3.77 -6.54 -0.19
C HIS A 24 3.43 -7.94 -0.73
N ILE A 25 2.63 -8.02 -1.81
CA ILE A 25 2.19 -9.28 -2.39
C ILE A 25 3.38 -10.07 -2.92
N GLU A 26 4.28 -9.39 -3.64
CA GLU A 26 5.47 -10.03 -4.19
C GLU A 26 6.47 -10.45 -3.10
N GLN A 27 6.62 -9.67 -2.03
CA GLN A 27 7.44 -10.07 -0.89
C GLN A 27 6.87 -11.31 -0.20
N GLU A 28 5.54 -11.44 -0.07
CA GLU A 28 4.91 -12.65 0.49
C GLU A 28 5.16 -13.89 -0.38
N LYS A 29 5.16 -13.74 -1.71
CA LYS A 29 5.51 -14.83 -2.63
C LYS A 29 6.97 -15.26 -2.44
N LEU A 30 7.90 -14.30 -2.39
CA LEU A 30 9.33 -14.57 -2.16
C LEU A 30 9.59 -15.22 -0.78
N ASP A 31 8.95 -14.71 0.27
CA ASP A 31 9.09 -15.25 1.62
C ASP A 31 8.53 -16.70 1.69
N ARG A 32 7.45 -17.00 0.94
CA ARG A 32 6.86 -18.35 0.83
C ARG A 32 7.76 -19.31 0.06
N ALA A 33 8.24 -18.92 -1.13
CA ALA A 33 9.12 -19.75 -1.94
C ALA A 33 10.40 -20.13 -1.17
N ALA A 34 11.04 -19.16 -0.50
CA ALA A 34 12.22 -19.42 0.32
C ALA A 34 11.92 -20.34 1.53
N ALA A 35 10.70 -20.29 2.07
CA ALA A 35 10.30 -21.19 3.15
C ALA A 35 10.04 -22.62 2.65
N GLU A 36 9.56 -22.78 1.41
CA GLU A 36 9.37 -24.07 0.74
C GLU A 36 10.72 -24.69 0.39
N GLU A 37 11.62 -23.94 -0.24
CA GLU A 37 13.00 -24.37 -0.55
C GLU A 37 13.75 -24.81 0.72
N LYS A 38 13.63 -24.05 1.82
CA LYS A 38 14.24 -24.45 3.10
C LYS A 38 13.65 -25.74 3.67
N LYS A 39 12.35 -26.01 3.45
CA LYS A 39 11.73 -27.29 3.84
C LYS A 39 12.23 -28.42 2.96
N GLU A 40 12.37 -28.19 1.66
CA GLU A 40 12.93 -29.18 0.73
C GLU A 40 14.37 -29.53 1.07
N ILE A 41 15.23 -28.53 1.31
CA ILE A 41 16.61 -28.74 1.76
C ILE A 41 16.66 -29.53 3.07
N ASN A 42 15.81 -29.20 4.04
CA ASN A 42 15.73 -29.95 5.30
C ASN A 42 15.22 -31.38 5.11
N ASN A 43 14.29 -31.61 4.17
CA ASN A 43 13.78 -32.93 3.84
C ASN A 43 14.83 -33.77 3.10
N ILE A 44 15.59 -33.18 2.18
CA ILE A 44 16.71 -33.83 1.47
C ILE A 44 17.84 -34.13 2.45
N ALA A 45 18.16 -33.21 3.38
CA ALA A 45 19.15 -33.44 4.43
C ALA A 45 18.74 -34.53 5.45
N SER A 46 17.48 -34.99 5.41
CA SER A 46 16.98 -36.12 6.22
C SER A 46 16.99 -37.47 5.51
N ILE A 47 17.39 -37.50 4.22
CA ILE A 47 17.60 -38.72 3.43
C ILE A 47 19.12 -38.84 3.20
N ASP A 48 19.74 -39.80 3.87
CA ASP A 48 21.14 -40.13 3.65
C ASP A 48 21.30 -40.94 2.35
N VAL A 49 22.49 -40.82 1.74
CA VAL A 49 23.04 -41.48 0.52
C VAL A 49 22.86 -40.76 -0.83
N GLY A 50 24.00 -40.30 -1.37
CA GLY A 50 24.42 -40.66 -2.73
C GLY A 50 24.76 -39.50 -3.67
N GLU A 51 26.06 -39.30 -3.93
CA GLU A 51 26.57 -38.44 -5.01
C GLU A 51 25.95 -38.81 -6.37
N GLY A 52 25.47 -37.81 -7.09
CA GLY A 52 25.08 -37.92 -8.50
C GLY A 52 25.36 -36.60 -9.22
N ASN A 53 26.30 -36.65 -10.17
CA ASN A 53 26.65 -35.56 -11.08
C ASN A 53 25.43 -35.03 -11.83
N THR A 54 25.40 -33.72 -12.08
CA THR A 54 24.56 -33.12 -13.12
C THR A 54 25.40 -32.21 -14.00
N GLU A 55 25.29 -32.46 -15.30
CA GLU A 55 25.93 -31.75 -16.41
C GLU A 55 25.29 -30.36 -16.60
N ASP A 56 26.15 -29.39 -16.94
CA ASP A 56 25.77 -28.02 -17.29
C ASP A 56 25.10 -27.98 -18.67
N ASP A 57 23.89 -27.42 -18.75
CA ASP A 57 23.21 -27.08 -19.99
C ASP A 57 23.13 -25.54 -20.08
N GLU A 58 24.07 -24.92 -20.79
CA GLU A 58 24.00 -23.51 -21.17
C GLU A 58 22.93 -23.32 -22.26
N ARG A 59 21.85 -22.60 -21.94
CA ARG A 59 20.92 -22.09 -22.95
C ARG A 59 21.11 -20.59 -23.15
N ASP A 60 21.26 -20.24 -24.42
CA ASP A 60 21.60 -18.92 -24.95
C ASP A 60 20.53 -17.86 -24.61
N SER A 61 20.99 -16.75 -24.04
CA SER A 61 20.23 -15.61 -23.48
C SER A 61 19.55 -14.69 -24.50
N SER A 62 19.62 -15.02 -25.80
CA SER A 62 19.20 -14.12 -26.88
C SER A 62 17.74 -14.31 -27.33
N ASP A 63 17.14 -15.49 -27.12
CA ASP A 63 15.76 -15.78 -27.56
C ASP A 63 14.67 -15.37 -26.55
N GLU A 64 14.97 -15.30 -25.25
CA GLU A 64 13.99 -14.89 -24.21
C GLU A 64 13.57 -13.40 -24.33
N VAL A 65 14.42 -12.57 -24.92
CA VAL A 65 14.18 -11.12 -25.04
C VAL A 65 13.10 -10.82 -26.09
N LEU A 66 13.00 -11.64 -27.14
CA LEU A 66 12.04 -11.46 -28.23
C LEU A 66 10.64 -11.98 -27.87
N GLU A 67 10.54 -13.05 -27.07
CA GLU A 67 9.25 -13.56 -26.58
C GLU A 67 8.65 -12.68 -25.46
N MET A 68 9.48 -12.08 -24.60
CA MET A 68 9.00 -11.09 -23.61
C MET A 68 8.48 -9.80 -24.26
N GLN A 69 9.02 -9.39 -25.42
CA GLN A 69 8.54 -8.23 -26.17
C GLN A 69 7.14 -8.43 -26.77
N ALA A 70 6.77 -9.67 -27.10
CA ALA A 70 5.46 -9.97 -27.68
C ALA A 70 4.33 -10.02 -26.64
N ASN A 71 4.64 -10.39 -25.38
CA ASN A 71 3.64 -10.51 -24.31
C ASN A 71 3.46 -9.24 -23.45
N LEU A 72 4.39 -8.29 -23.53
CA LEU A 72 4.26 -6.97 -22.91
C LEU A 72 3.84 -5.95 -23.96
N SER A 73 2.69 -6.21 -24.60
CA SER A 73 1.94 -5.10 -25.20
C SER A 73 1.75 -4.02 -24.14
N SER A 74 1.71 -2.77 -24.56
CA SER A 74 1.63 -1.54 -23.76
C SER A 74 0.44 -1.44 -22.76
N GLU A 75 -0.24 -2.54 -22.44
CA GLU A 75 -1.49 -2.61 -21.69
C GLU A 75 -1.34 -3.24 -20.29
N SER A 76 -0.24 -3.92 -19.97
CA SER A 76 -0.01 -4.45 -18.61
C SER A 76 0.56 -3.36 -17.67
N ILE A 77 -0.29 -2.42 -17.24
CA ILE A 77 0.05 -1.34 -16.28
C ILE A 77 -0.28 -1.75 -14.84
N GLY A 78 -0.76 -2.98 -14.64
CA GLY A 78 -1.13 -3.50 -13.33
C GLY A 78 -2.50 -3.02 -12.80
N ILE A 79 -3.39 -2.57 -13.70
CA ILE A 79 -4.69 -1.98 -13.34
C ILE A 79 -5.59 -3.02 -12.66
N GLU A 80 -5.72 -4.21 -13.21
CA GLU A 80 -6.57 -5.26 -12.64
C GLU A 80 -5.82 -6.04 -11.56
N GLN A 81 -4.65 -6.56 -11.92
CA GLN A 81 -3.74 -7.24 -11.01
C GLN A 81 -2.40 -6.50 -10.98
N PRO A 82 -1.83 -6.23 -9.79
CA PRO A 82 -0.51 -5.61 -9.69
C PRO A 82 0.55 -6.44 -10.43
N LEU A 83 1.56 -5.76 -10.97
CA LEU A 83 2.65 -6.41 -11.70
C LEU A 83 3.45 -7.37 -10.81
N THR A 84 3.96 -8.45 -11.41
CA THR A 84 4.96 -9.32 -10.78
C THR A 84 6.34 -8.65 -10.78
N ARG A 85 7.27 -9.20 -9.99
CA ARG A 85 8.69 -8.79 -10.01
C ARG A 85 9.29 -8.81 -11.42
N GLU A 86 9.05 -9.86 -12.18
CA GLU A 86 9.60 -10.05 -13.53
C GLU A 86 9.01 -9.05 -14.52
N GLN A 87 7.69 -8.82 -14.44
CA GLN A 87 7.00 -7.81 -15.26
C GLN A 87 7.50 -6.40 -14.95
N LEU A 88 7.72 -6.07 -13.67
CA LEU A 88 8.28 -4.78 -13.28
C LEU A 88 9.71 -4.59 -13.83
N LEU A 89 10.56 -5.61 -13.74
CA LEU A 89 11.91 -5.56 -14.31
C LEU A 89 11.88 -5.42 -15.84
N GLY A 90 10.99 -6.15 -16.52
CA GLY A 90 10.78 -6.02 -17.96
C GLY A 90 10.34 -4.60 -18.35
N TRP A 91 9.40 -4.02 -17.59
CA TRP A 91 8.95 -2.64 -17.79
C TRP A 91 10.09 -1.62 -17.60
N LEU A 92 10.94 -1.79 -16.58
CA LEU A 92 12.09 -0.91 -16.36
C LEU A 92 13.06 -0.92 -17.55
N LYS A 93 13.30 -2.08 -18.18
CA LYS A 93 14.11 -2.18 -19.40
C LYS A 93 13.47 -1.44 -20.57
N ILE A 94 12.17 -1.67 -20.81
CA ILE A 94 11.41 -0.98 -21.87
C ILE A 94 11.47 0.54 -21.65
N PHE A 95 11.31 0.98 -20.41
CA PHE A 95 11.43 2.39 -20.03
C PHE A 95 12.83 2.94 -20.34
N ALA A 96 13.89 2.21 -19.96
CA ALA A 96 15.26 2.62 -20.26
C ALA A 96 15.53 2.74 -21.78
N VAL A 97 15.03 1.79 -22.58
CA VAL A 97 15.15 1.84 -24.04
C VAL A 97 14.38 3.03 -24.63
N LYS A 98 13.13 3.24 -24.18
CA LYS A 98 12.26 4.35 -24.62
C LYS A 98 12.93 5.72 -24.41
N TYR A 99 13.63 5.88 -23.29
CA TYR A 99 14.29 7.14 -22.92
C TYR A 99 15.78 7.20 -23.30
N GLY A 100 16.31 6.21 -24.01
CA GLY A 100 17.70 6.19 -24.47
C GLY A 100 18.73 6.13 -23.34
N CYS A 101 18.37 5.53 -22.19
CA CYS A 101 19.28 5.32 -21.08
C CYS A 101 20.39 4.36 -21.50
N LYS A 102 21.65 4.81 -21.41
CA LYS A 102 22.81 4.00 -21.79
C LYS A 102 23.39 3.29 -20.57
N PRO A 103 23.86 2.05 -20.74
CA PRO A 103 24.65 1.41 -19.70
C PRO A 103 25.96 2.16 -19.44
N ASP A 104 26.43 2.15 -18.20
CA ASP A 104 27.64 2.86 -17.79
C ASP A 104 28.77 1.86 -17.53
N SER A 105 29.88 2.02 -18.26
CA SER A 105 31.05 1.14 -18.17
C SER A 105 31.71 1.14 -16.80
N ARG A 106 31.52 2.20 -15.98
CA ARG A 106 32.02 2.24 -14.60
C ARG A 106 31.32 1.25 -13.67
N TYR A 107 30.13 0.78 -14.06
CA TYR A 107 29.30 -0.14 -13.29
C TYR A 107 29.10 -1.47 -14.00
N HIS A 108 30.10 -1.87 -14.81
CA HIS A 108 30.09 -3.03 -15.69
C HIS A 108 28.90 -3.05 -16.66
N ASP A 109 28.70 -1.93 -17.36
CA ASP A 109 27.68 -1.80 -18.39
C ASP A 109 26.26 -2.11 -17.88
N ARG A 110 25.97 -1.63 -16.66
CA ARG A 110 24.64 -1.68 -16.04
C ARG A 110 23.86 -0.39 -16.24
N ILE A 111 22.55 -0.53 -16.41
CA ILE A 111 21.61 0.58 -16.36
C ILE A 111 21.23 0.84 -14.90
N GLN A 112 21.36 2.09 -14.46
CA GLN A 112 21.11 2.50 -13.08
C GLN A 112 19.69 3.05 -12.92
N PHE A 113 18.93 2.52 -11.97
CA PHE A 113 17.60 3.02 -11.60
C PHE A 113 17.60 3.53 -10.17
N GLY A 114 17.42 4.84 -10.02
CA GLY A 114 17.29 5.49 -8.72
C GLY A 114 15.84 5.58 -8.25
N MET A 115 15.59 5.23 -6.99
CA MET A 115 14.27 5.41 -6.37
C MET A 115 14.24 6.67 -5.51
N VAL A 116 13.32 7.58 -5.83
CA VAL A 116 13.14 8.85 -5.12
C VAL A 116 11.70 8.98 -4.64
N GLY A 117 11.50 9.56 -3.46
CA GLY A 117 10.17 9.81 -2.91
C GLY A 117 10.16 10.05 -1.40
N PHE A 118 8.99 10.39 -0.88
CA PHE A 118 8.78 10.68 0.54
C PHE A 118 9.27 9.55 1.47
N PRO A 119 9.61 9.84 2.74
CA PRO A 119 9.77 8.83 3.77
C PRO A 119 8.55 7.88 3.83
N ASN A 120 8.77 6.63 4.23
CA ASN A 120 7.72 5.63 4.49
C ASN A 120 6.79 5.22 3.32
N VAL A 121 7.00 5.69 2.08
CA VAL A 121 6.18 5.28 0.92
C VAL A 121 6.51 3.89 0.34
N GLY A 122 7.42 3.14 0.97
CA GLY A 122 7.75 1.77 0.56
C GLY A 122 8.88 1.62 -0.47
N LYS A 123 9.71 2.65 -0.70
CA LYS A 123 10.89 2.57 -1.60
C LYS A 123 11.77 1.35 -1.30
N SER A 124 12.25 1.23 -0.07
CA SER A 124 13.09 0.10 0.36
C SER A 124 12.36 -1.24 0.33
N SER A 125 11.02 -1.26 0.40
CA SER A 125 10.23 -2.49 0.22
C SER A 125 10.26 -2.95 -1.23
N VAL A 126 10.08 -2.04 -2.19
CA VAL A 126 10.20 -2.35 -3.63
C VAL A 126 11.61 -2.85 -3.94
N ILE A 127 12.64 -2.21 -3.41
CA ILE A 127 14.03 -2.64 -3.57
C ILE A 127 14.24 -4.07 -3.08
N ASN A 128 13.77 -4.39 -1.87
CA ASN A 128 13.94 -5.75 -1.33
C ASN A 128 13.28 -6.81 -2.21
N VAL A 129 12.13 -6.51 -2.79
CA VAL A 129 11.46 -7.41 -3.74
C VAL A 129 12.27 -7.53 -5.03
N LEU A 130 12.74 -6.42 -5.60
CA LEU A 130 13.53 -6.45 -6.84
C LEU A 130 14.86 -7.18 -6.67
N VAL A 131 15.54 -7.01 -5.53
CA VAL A 131 16.77 -7.73 -5.19
C VAL A 131 16.50 -9.21 -4.85
N GLY A 132 15.24 -9.63 -4.70
CA GLY A 132 14.90 -11.00 -4.31
C GLY A 132 15.24 -11.32 -2.84
N SER A 133 15.37 -10.29 -2.00
CA SER A 133 15.71 -10.46 -0.58
C SER A 133 14.54 -11.06 0.20
N SER A 134 14.60 -12.36 0.48
CA SER A 134 13.70 -13.02 1.42
C SER A 134 14.16 -12.86 2.87
N LYS A 135 13.23 -12.88 3.83
CA LYS A 135 13.59 -12.97 5.27
C LYS A 135 14.33 -14.27 5.62
N ASN A 136 14.16 -15.29 4.80
CA ASN A 136 14.59 -16.66 5.07
C ASN A 136 15.79 -17.10 4.24
N ALA A 137 16.20 -16.32 3.23
CA ALA A 137 17.37 -16.61 2.40
C ALA A 137 18.63 -16.01 3.05
N HIS A 138 19.60 -16.85 3.37
CA HIS A 138 20.93 -16.41 3.80
C HIS A 138 21.73 -16.00 2.56
N GLY A 139 22.29 -14.77 2.54
CA GLY A 139 23.24 -14.33 1.51
C GLY A 139 22.82 -13.12 0.67
N VAL A 140 21.56 -12.67 0.74
CA VAL A 140 21.10 -11.50 -0.01
C VAL A 140 21.07 -10.26 0.88
N ALA A 141 21.75 -9.19 0.44
CA ALA A 141 21.83 -7.92 1.16
C ALA A 141 20.46 -7.23 1.23
N ARG A 142 19.83 -7.28 2.40
CA ARG A 142 18.51 -6.68 2.64
C ARG A 142 18.63 -5.21 3.06
N VAL A 143 17.86 -4.34 2.42
CA VAL A 143 17.69 -2.97 2.89
C VAL A 143 16.76 -2.95 4.09
N GLY A 144 17.20 -2.31 5.17
CA GLY A 144 16.40 -2.17 6.39
C GLY A 144 15.11 -1.40 6.13
N VAL A 145 13.96 -2.01 6.45
CA VAL A 145 12.63 -1.38 6.35
C VAL A 145 12.12 -1.06 7.75
N ALA A 146 11.56 0.14 7.93
CA ALA A 146 10.88 0.52 9.17
C ALA A 146 9.75 1.50 8.86
N ALA A 147 8.71 1.49 9.69
CA ALA A 147 7.60 2.44 9.61
C ALA A 147 7.95 3.84 10.13
N GLN A 148 9.12 4.00 10.78
CA GLN A 148 9.59 5.30 11.24
C GLN A 148 10.40 6.00 10.14
N PRO A 149 10.17 7.30 9.89
CA PRO A 149 10.98 8.07 8.96
C PRO A 149 12.48 8.02 9.30
N GLY A 150 13.32 8.13 8.27
CA GLY A 150 14.78 8.23 8.45
C GLY A 150 15.53 6.90 8.58
N LYS A 151 14.93 5.79 8.15
CA LYS A 151 15.59 4.47 8.15
C LYS A 151 16.77 4.39 7.17
N THR A 152 16.55 4.77 5.91
CA THR A 152 17.63 4.94 4.92
C THR A 152 18.26 6.33 5.11
N LYS A 153 19.52 6.37 5.55
CA LYS A 153 20.25 7.63 5.83
C LYS A 153 21.26 8.01 4.76
N HIS A 154 21.71 7.04 3.96
CA HIS A 154 22.77 7.23 2.98
C HIS A 154 22.33 6.71 1.61
N PHE A 155 22.88 7.33 0.58
CA PHE A 155 22.78 6.81 -0.77
C PHE A 155 23.52 5.48 -0.86
N GLN A 156 22.92 4.48 -1.50
CA GLN A 156 23.52 3.16 -1.67
C GLN A 156 23.14 2.56 -3.02
N THR A 157 24.08 1.82 -3.60
CA THR A 157 23.90 1.06 -4.83
C THR A 157 23.73 -0.41 -4.52
N LEU A 158 22.76 -1.06 -5.18
CA LEU A 158 22.40 -2.44 -4.95
C LEU A 158 22.38 -3.18 -6.28
N LEU A 159 23.14 -4.26 -6.34
CA LEU A 159 23.15 -5.18 -7.48
C LEU A 159 22.04 -6.21 -7.29
N LEU A 160 21.44 -6.64 -8.40
CA LEU A 160 20.52 -7.77 -8.39
C LEU A 160 21.35 -9.06 -8.45
N PRO A 161 21.05 -10.08 -7.64
CA PRO A 161 21.81 -11.33 -7.64
C PRO A 161 21.54 -12.18 -8.89
N ASP A 162 20.36 -12.04 -9.48
CA ASP A 162 19.87 -12.82 -10.62
C ASP A 162 19.92 -12.05 -11.96
N ARG A 163 20.46 -10.82 -11.95
CA ARG A 163 20.60 -10.00 -13.16
C ARG A 163 21.87 -9.16 -13.15
N ASP A 164 22.55 -9.12 -14.28
CA ASP A 164 23.80 -8.40 -14.49
C ASP A 164 23.64 -7.10 -15.27
N ASP A 165 22.46 -6.78 -15.79
CA ASP A 165 22.20 -5.64 -16.67
C ASP A 165 21.59 -4.42 -15.96
N ILE A 166 21.09 -4.60 -14.73
CA ILE A 166 20.41 -3.57 -13.93
C ILE A 166 21.13 -3.34 -12.60
N MET A 167 21.21 -2.08 -12.18
CA MET A 167 21.63 -1.66 -10.85
C MET A 167 20.56 -0.75 -10.22
N LEU A 168 20.24 -0.96 -8.94
CA LEU A 168 19.32 -0.10 -8.20
C LEU A 168 20.09 0.89 -7.33
N CYS A 169 19.54 2.09 -7.16
CA CYS A 169 20.07 3.09 -6.24
C CYS A 169 18.98 3.50 -5.23
N ASP A 170 19.26 3.32 -3.93
CA ASP A 170 18.38 3.76 -2.85
C ASP A 170 18.81 5.15 -2.37
N CYS A 171 17.84 6.05 -2.25
CA CYS A 171 18.03 7.40 -1.74
C CYS A 171 17.28 7.58 -0.41
N PRO A 172 17.82 8.39 0.53
CA PRO A 172 17.06 8.83 1.69
C PRO A 172 15.70 9.44 1.29
N GLY A 173 14.69 9.29 2.15
CA GLY A 173 13.40 9.91 1.90
C GLY A 173 13.49 11.44 1.88
N LEU A 174 13.00 12.07 0.82
CA LEU A 174 13.02 13.52 0.64
C LEU A 174 11.61 14.09 0.78
N VAL A 175 11.49 15.24 1.46
CA VAL A 175 10.23 15.98 1.59
C VAL A 175 10.35 17.23 0.73
N PHE A 176 9.56 17.32 -0.35
CA PHE A 176 9.59 18.48 -1.24
C PHE A 176 8.71 19.62 -0.71
N PRO A 177 9.23 20.85 -0.49
CA PRO A 177 8.49 21.94 0.14
C PRO A 177 7.24 22.41 -0.61
N SER A 178 7.17 22.22 -1.93
CA SER A 178 6.21 22.88 -2.83
C SER A 178 4.88 22.13 -3.03
N PHE A 179 4.73 20.91 -2.50
CA PHE A 179 3.58 20.03 -2.82
C PHE A 179 2.70 19.67 -1.63
N VAL A 180 2.93 20.28 -0.47
CA VAL A 180 2.28 19.86 0.76
C VAL A 180 1.08 20.75 1.08
N SER A 181 -0.11 20.15 1.09
CA SER A 181 -1.37 20.83 1.39
C SER A 181 -1.45 21.36 2.83
N SER A 182 -0.88 20.64 3.82
CA SER A 182 -0.78 21.09 5.22
C SER A 182 0.21 20.25 6.04
N ALA A 183 0.64 20.76 7.20
CA ALA A 183 1.42 19.96 8.17
C ALA A 183 0.62 18.73 8.65
N ALA A 184 -0.70 18.84 8.75
CA ALA A 184 -1.58 17.74 9.13
C ALA A 184 -1.56 16.61 8.10
N ASP A 185 -1.52 16.93 6.80
CA ASP A 185 -1.40 15.94 5.73
C ASP A 185 -0.10 15.14 5.82
N LEU A 186 1.03 15.79 6.09
CA LEU A 186 2.31 15.10 6.24
C LEU A 186 2.32 14.14 7.42
N ILE A 187 1.70 14.54 8.53
CA ILE A 187 1.62 13.70 9.72
C ILE A 187 0.67 12.52 9.46
N ALA A 188 -0.49 12.78 8.85
CA ALA A 188 -1.45 11.74 8.47
C ALA A 188 -0.86 10.74 7.47
N ALA A 189 -0.04 11.19 6.52
CA ALA A 189 0.68 10.35 5.57
C ALA A 189 1.90 9.61 6.19
N GLY A 190 2.21 9.83 7.46
CA GLY A 190 3.34 9.19 8.14
C GLY A 190 4.71 9.69 7.68
N VAL A 191 4.77 10.84 6.99
CA VAL A 191 6.03 11.49 6.56
C VAL A 191 6.77 12.07 7.77
N PHE A 192 6.02 12.70 8.68
CA PHE A 192 6.55 13.22 9.94
C PHE A 192 6.36 12.19 11.08
N PRO A 193 7.32 12.01 12.00
CA PRO A 193 7.18 11.08 13.12
C PRO A 193 5.99 11.42 14.03
N ILE A 194 4.98 10.55 14.07
CA ILE A 194 3.75 10.71 14.88
C ILE A 194 4.08 10.89 16.37
N ALA A 195 5.14 10.24 16.87
CA ALA A 195 5.56 10.36 18.26
C ALA A 195 5.99 11.79 18.65
N GLN A 196 6.54 12.56 17.69
CA GLN A 196 7.07 13.92 17.90
C GLN A 196 6.05 15.02 17.60
N MET A 197 4.82 14.65 17.22
CA MET A 197 3.75 15.59 16.94
C MET A 197 3.40 16.41 18.20
N ARG A 198 3.31 17.73 18.03
CA ARG A 198 2.93 18.67 19.09
C ARG A 198 1.44 18.94 19.14
N ASP A 199 0.85 19.25 17.98
CA ASP A 199 -0.57 19.51 17.83
C ASP A 199 -1.23 18.39 17.02
N TYR A 200 -2.24 17.76 17.62
CA TYR A 200 -2.94 16.62 17.05
C TYR A 200 -4.34 16.97 16.54
N TRP A 201 -4.91 18.10 16.95
CA TRP A 201 -6.29 18.45 16.60
C TRP A 201 -6.50 18.56 15.09
N PRO A 202 -5.67 19.29 14.32
CA PRO A 202 -5.86 19.41 12.88
C PRO A 202 -5.75 18.07 12.16
N VAL A 203 -4.92 17.16 12.67
CA VAL A 203 -4.72 15.83 12.07
C VAL A 203 -5.93 14.94 12.30
N VAL A 204 -6.47 14.93 13.52
CA VAL A 204 -7.65 14.12 13.83
C VAL A 204 -8.90 14.67 13.15
N GLU A 205 -9.08 15.98 13.10
CA GLU A 205 -10.17 16.61 12.33
C GLU A 205 -10.08 16.27 10.84
N LEU A 206 -8.88 16.30 10.26
CA LEU A 206 -8.67 15.90 8.88
C LEU A 206 -9.06 14.43 8.65
N ILE A 207 -8.71 13.53 9.57
CA ILE A 207 -9.10 12.12 9.49
C ILE A 207 -10.62 11.99 9.58
N CYS A 208 -11.29 12.71 10.47
CA CYS A 208 -12.75 12.67 10.61
C CYS A 208 -13.49 13.20 9.38
N LYS A 209 -12.91 14.18 8.66
CA LYS A 209 -13.45 14.66 7.38
C LYS A 209 -13.28 13.65 6.24
N ARG A 210 -12.29 12.76 6.34
CA ARG A 210 -11.94 11.79 5.29
C ARG A 210 -12.60 10.44 5.47
N ILE A 211 -12.74 10.00 6.71
CA ILE A 211 -13.23 8.68 7.06
C ILE A 211 -14.69 8.80 7.52
N PRO A 212 -15.63 8.14 6.82
CA PRO A 212 -17.02 8.06 7.23
C PRO A 212 -17.20 7.56 8.68
N ARG A 213 -18.22 8.09 9.35
CA ARG A 213 -18.57 7.78 10.75
C ARG A 213 -18.73 6.27 10.98
N GLU A 214 -19.38 5.60 10.04
CA GLU A 214 -19.69 4.17 10.10
C GLU A 214 -18.43 3.32 10.13
N ILE A 215 -17.37 3.77 9.43
CA ILE A 215 -16.07 3.09 9.43
C ILE A 215 -15.37 3.30 10.78
N LEU A 216 -15.40 4.52 11.34
CA LEU A 216 -14.81 4.81 12.65
C LEU A 216 -15.48 3.99 13.76
N ASP A 217 -16.82 3.99 13.79
CA ASP A 217 -17.62 3.23 14.74
C ASP A 217 -17.30 1.74 14.66
N ALA A 218 -17.28 1.19 13.45
CA ALA A 218 -17.00 -0.22 13.27
C ALA A 218 -15.57 -0.62 13.60
N GLN A 219 -14.59 0.18 13.16
CA GLN A 219 -13.18 -0.11 13.36
C GLN A 219 -12.81 -0.09 14.84
N TYR A 220 -13.31 0.89 15.58
CA TYR A 220 -12.99 1.05 17.00
C TYR A 220 -13.97 0.38 17.95
N GLY A 221 -15.14 -0.04 17.45
CA GLY A 221 -16.21 -0.61 18.25
C GLY A 221 -16.85 0.43 19.18
N ILE A 222 -17.00 1.65 18.67
CA ILE A 222 -17.56 2.81 19.38
C ILE A 222 -18.86 3.25 18.71
N HIS A 223 -19.56 4.20 19.34
CA HIS A 223 -20.72 4.87 18.75
C HIS A 223 -20.53 6.38 18.87
N LEU A 224 -20.22 7.03 17.76
CA LEU A 224 -20.03 8.47 17.71
C LEU A 224 -21.40 9.19 17.70
N PRO A 225 -21.52 10.37 18.32
CA PRO A 225 -22.79 11.10 18.45
C PRO A 225 -23.24 11.71 17.11
N GLU A 226 -24.49 11.47 16.71
CA GLU A 226 -25.11 12.07 15.52
C GLU A 226 -25.64 13.48 15.83
N ASN A 227 -24.75 14.47 15.85
CA ASN A 227 -25.13 15.87 16.05
C ASN A 227 -25.78 16.44 14.77
N ARG A 228 -27.06 16.09 14.56
CA ARG A 228 -27.87 16.59 13.44
C ARG A 228 -28.09 18.08 13.59
N ASP A 229 -27.95 18.80 12.47
CA ASP A 229 -28.27 20.23 12.44
C ASP A 229 -29.79 20.39 12.63
N PRO A 230 -30.26 21.17 13.64
CA PRO A 230 -31.69 21.46 13.80
C PRO A 230 -32.34 22.06 12.54
N LEU A 231 -31.56 22.74 11.69
CA LEU A 231 -32.01 23.34 10.43
C LEU A 231 -31.99 22.37 9.25
N ASN A 232 -31.29 21.23 9.37
CA ASN A 232 -31.24 20.19 8.33
C ASN A 232 -31.20 18.78 8.95
N PRO A 233 -32.38 18.23 9.32
CA PRO A 233 -32.48 16.95 10.03
C PRO A 233 -31.95 15.72 9.26
N ASP A 234 -31.87 15.83 7.94
CA ASP A 234 -31.41 14.76 7.04
C ASP A 234 -29.89 14.75 6.86
N TYR A 235 -29.21 15.83 7.27
CA TYR A 235 -27.76 15.95 7.17
C TYR A 235 -27.08 15.68 8.52
N VAL A 236 -26.22 14.66 8.55
CA VAL A 236 -25.33 14.39 9.67
C VAL A 236 -23.93 14.88 9.28
N PRO A 237 -23.36 15.87 9.98
CA PRO A 237 -22.01 16.32 9.70
C PRO A 237 -20.97 15.23 10.05
N PRO A 238 -19.78 15.26 9.41
CA PRO A 238 -18.65 14.46 9.82
C PRO A 238 -18.36 14.65 11.32
N PRO A 239 -17.94 13.60 12.04
CA PRO A 239 -17.65 13.72 13.46
C PRO A 239 -16.54 14.74 13.70
N THR A 240 -16.57 15.39 14.86
CA THR A 240 -15.46 16.28 15.24
C THR A 240 -14.30 15.47 15.82
N GLY A 241 -13.11 16.07 15.84
CA GLY A 241 -11.94 15.43 16.47
C GLY A 241 -12.16 15.20 17.97
N GLU A 242 -12.87 16.10 18.65
CA GLU A 242 -13.20 15.99 20.07
C GLU A 242 -14.15 14.82 20.33
N GLU A 243 -15.26 14.73 19.59
CA GLU A 243 -16.20 13.61 19.67
C GLU A 243 -15.51 12.26 19.47
N LEU A 244 -14.62 12.17 18.47
CA LEU A 244 -13.88 10.95 18.19
C LEU A 244 -12.96 10.57 19.34
N LEU A 245 -12.13 11.49 19.81
CA LEU A 245 -11.13 11.19 20.84
C LEU A 245 -11.78 10.94 22.20
N GLU A 246 -12.82 11.70 22.56
CA GLU A 246 -13.57 11.49 23.80
C GLU A 246 -14.22 10.10 23.83
N THR A 247 -15.00 9.78 22.80
CA THR A 247 -15.65 8.47 22.68
C THR A 247 -14.63 7.32 22.68
N PHE A 248 -13.52 7.49 21.96
CA PHE A 248 -12.45 6.51 21.92
C PHE A 248 -11.77 6.33 23.28
N CYS A 249 -11.47 7.42 23.98
CA CYS A 249 -10.87 7.38 25.32
C CYS A 249 -11.78 6.69 26.33
N ILE A 250 -13.08 7.01 26.33
CA ILE A 250 -14.08 6.38 27.20
C ILE A 250 -14.14 4.89 26.92
N ALA A 251 -14.27 4.49 25.66
CA ALA A 251 -14.38 3.09 25.25
C ALA A 251 -13.13 2.25 25.60
N ARG A 252 -11.97 2.90 25.75
CA ARG A 252 -10.68 2.24 26.06
C ARG A 252 -10.17 2.52 27.47
N SER A 253 -10.97 3.18 28.31
CA SER A 253 -10.58 3.60 29.66
C SER A 253 -9.24 4.34 29.69
N MET A 254 -9.01 5.23 28.72
CA MET A 254 -7.77 6.00 28.57
C MET A 254 -7.90 7.35 29.27
N TRP A 255 -7.46 7.40 30.51
CA TRP A 255 -7.52 8.58 31.38
C TRP A 255 -6.13 9.11 31.70
N ALA A 256 -5.99 10.44 31.77
CA ALA A 256 -4.78 11.08 32.22
C ALA A 256 -4.60 10.87 33.73
N ALA A 257 -3.44 10.33 34.12
CA ALA A 257 -3.17 9.90 35.50
C ALA A 257 -3.28 11.03 36.54
N ALA A 258 -3.02 12.28 36.13
CA ALA A 258 -2.99 13.43 37.05
C ALA A 258 -4.33 14.16 37.18
N SER A 259 -5.13 14.22 36.11
CA SER A 259 -6.34 15.07 36.06
C SER A 259 -7.64 14.27 36.01
N GLY A 260 -7.60 12.96 35.71
CA GLY A 260 -8.80 12.15 35.51
C GLY A 260 -9.59 12.50 34.23
N VAL A 261 -9.06 13.40 33.40
CA VAL A 261 -9.62 13.79 32.09
C VAL A 261 -9.20 12.78 31.03
N PRO A 262 -9.98 12.54 29.95
CA PRO A 262 -9.55 11.72 28.82
C PRO A 262 -8.16 12.07 28.28
N ASP A 263 -7.32 11.06 28.04
CA ASP A 263 -5.97 11.25 27.46
C ASP A 263 -6.04 11.34 25.94
N PHE A 264 -6.44 12.52 25.45
CA PHE A 264 -6.57 12.82 24.02
C PHE A 264 -5.27 12.67 23.24
N GLN A 265 -4.12 13.03 23.84
CA GLN A 265 -2.84 12.98 23.15
C GLN A 265 -2.43 11.53 22.85
N ARG A 266 -2.62 10.62 23.82
CA ARG A 266 -2.33 9.20 23.61
C ARG A 266 -3.33 8.57 22.63
N ALA A 267 -4.61 8.91 22.73
CA ALA A 267 -5.64 8.43 21.80
C ALA A 267 -5.37 8.89 20.36
N ALA A 268 -5.07 10.17 20.15
CA ALA A 268 -4.81 10.73 18.83
C ALA A 268 -3.64 10.04 18.13
N ARG A 269 -2.54 9.77 18.85
CA ARG A 269 -1.40 9.04 18.29
C ARG A 269 -1.77 7.64 17.80
N LEU A 270 -2.67 6.95 18.48
CA LEU A 270 -3.15 5.62 18.06
C LEU A 270 -4.02 5.73 16.80
N VAL A 271 -4.97 6.67 16.77
CA VAL A 271 -5.85 6.90 15.62
C VAL A 271 -5.05 7.30 14.38
N ILE A 272 -4.13 8.25 14.50
CA ILE A 272 -3.27 8.72 13.39
C ILE A 272 -2.35 7.59 12.91
N LYS A 273 -1.82 6.77 13.82
CA LYS A 273 -1.02 5.60 13.45
C LYS A 273 -1.84 4.58 12.68
N ASP A 274 -3.07 4.31 13.10
CA ASP A 274 -3.98 3.40 12.40
C ASP A 274 -4.35 3.90 10.99
N TYR A 275 -4.46 5.22 10.82
CA TYR A 275 -4.64 5.85 9.52
C TYR A 275 -3.40 5.69 8.63
N ALA A 276 -2.20 6.02 9.13
CA ALA A 276 -0.95 5.89 8.38
C ALA A 276 -0.61 4.43 8.01
N GLU A 277 -0.99 3.46 8.84
CA GLU A 277 -0.82 2.02 8.57
C GLU A 277 -1.90 1.45 7.61
N GLY A 278 -2.87 2.26 7.19
CA GLY A 278 -3.94 1.85 6.26
C GLY A 278 -5.04 0.99 6.89
N LYS A 279 -5.18 0.99 8.23
CA LYS A 279 -6.35 0.40 8.90
C LYS A 279 -7.59 1.27 8.70
N LEU A 280 -7.42 2.59 8.74
CA LEU A 280 -8.40 3.54 8.24
C LEU A 280 -8.00 3.92 6.81
N LEU A 281 -8.62 3.28 5.82
CA LEU A 281 -8.26 3.45 4.43
C LEU A 281 -8.95 4.69 3.84
N TYR A 282 -8.16 5.53 3.17
CA TYR A 282 -8.65 6.66 2.39
C TYR A 282 -7.82 6.77 1.11
N CYS A 283 -8.49 6.92 -0.03
CA CYS A 283 -7.85 7.10 -1.33
C CYS A 283 -8.18 8.50 -1.87
N HIS A 284 -7.20 9.29 -2.26
CA HIS A 284 -7.51 10.54 -2.94
C HIS A 284 -8.15 10.27 -4.31
N VAL A 285 -9.09 11.13 -4.68
CA VAL A 285 -9.79 11.10 -5.97
C VAL A 285 -8.96 11.85 -7.02
N PRO A 286 -8.88 11.37 -8.28
CA PRO A 286 -8.28 12.14 -9.35
C PRO A 286 -8.97 13.51 -9.54
N PRO A 287 -8.26 14.54 -10.00
CA PRO A 287 -8.88 15.81 -10.40
C PRO A 287 -10.04 15.55 -11.37
N ASN A 288 -11.17 16.22 -11.15
CA ASN A 288 -12.41 16.12 -11.95
C ASN A 288 -13.20 14.81 -11.81
N SER A 289 -12.90 13.98 -10.81
CA SER A 289 -13.72 12.79 -10.50
C SER A 289 -14.62 13.04 -9.27
N GLU A 290 -15.83 12.49 -9.30
CA GLU A 290 -16.76 12.57 -8.17
C GLU A 290 -16.29 11.73 -6.98
N LEU A 291 -16.18 12.37 -5.81
CA LEU A 291 -15.64 11.77 -4.59
C LEU A 291 -16.46 10.57 -4.12
N ASP A 292 -17.79 10.72 -4.03
CA ASP A 292 -18.67 9.71 -3.43
C ASP A 292 -18.66 8.39 -4.22
N LEU A 293 -18.77 8.47 -5.55
CA LEU A 293 -18.66 7.30 -6.43
C LEU A 293 -17.27 6.66 -6.35
N PHE A 294 -16.22 7.48 -6.25
CA PHE A 294 -14.84 6.98 -6.14
C PHE A 294 -14.62 6.23 -4.82
N GLN A 295 -15.11 6.75 -3.70
CA GLN A 295 -14.88 6.14 -2.38
C GLN A 295 -15.66 4.84 -2.15
N ARG A 296 -16.65 4.49 -2.97
CA ARG A 296 -17.44 3.24 -2.80
C ARG A 296 -16.56 1.99 -2.68
N GLU A 297 -15.55 1.84 -3.54
CA GLU A 297 -14.62 0.70 -3.49
C GLU A 297 -13.83 0.67 -2.17
N THR A 298 -13.34 1.83 -1.71
CA THR A 298 -12.64 1.98 -0.43
C THR A 298 -13.55 1.66 0.75
N PHE A 299 -14.79 2.13 0.72
CA PHE A 299 -15.78 1.91 1.77
C PHE A 299 -16.08 0.41 1.93
N LEU A 300 -16.40 -0.28 0.83
CA LEU A 300 -16.65 -1.73 0.85
C LEU A 300 -15.43 -2.52 1.34
N THR A 301 -14.22 -2.11 0.92
CA THR A 301 -12.96 -2.72 1.38
C THR A 301 -12.74 -2.50 2.88
N ALA A 302 -13.06 -1.31 3.41
CA ALA A 302 -12.96 -1.04 4.83
C ALA A 302 -13.95 -1.92 5.64
N LEU A 303 -15.20 -2.02 5.18
CA LEU A 303 -16.23 -2.82 5.87
C LEU A 303 -15.89 -4.31 5.91
N THR A 304 -15.36 -4.86 4.81
CA THR A 304 -14.99 -6.29 4.72
C THR A 304 -13.82 -6.67 5.63
N ARG A 305 -12.87 -5.75 5.85
CA ARG A 305 -11.70 -5.98 6.72
C ARG A 305 -12.07 -6.06 8.20
N THR A 306 -13.11 -5.37 8.63
CA THR A 306 -13.54 -5.38 10.02
C THR A 306 -14.39 -6.63 10.31
N LYS A 307 -13.81 -7.66 10.93
CA LYS A 307 -14.48 -8.95 11.26
C LYS A 307 -15.86 -8.80 11.92
N LYS A 308 -16.06 -7.74 12.71
CA LYS A 308 -17.35 -7.42 13.37
C LYS A 308 -18.44 -6.96 12.39
N LEU A 309 -18.06 -6.30 11.29
CA LEU A 309 -18.98 -5.83 10.26
C LEU A 309 -19.34 -6.91 9.23
N LYS A 310 -18.48 -7.88 8.92
CA LYS A 310 -18.86 -9.02 8.08
C LYS A 310 -20.14 -9.72 8.58
N LYS A 311 -20.33 -9.73 9.91
CA LYS A 311 -21.53 -10.25 10.58
C LYS A 311 -22.74 -9.30 10.54
N LYS A 312 -22.54 -7.97 10.59
CA LYS A 312 -23.60 -6.94 10.47
C LYS A 312 -24.04 -6.70 9.03
N LEU A 313 -23.10 -6.64 8.08
CA LEU A 313 -23.36 -6.50 6.63
C LEU A 313 -24.09 -7.73 6.08
N GLY A 314 -23.70 -8.94 6.52
CA GLY A 314 -24.45 -10.15 6.20
C GLY A 314 -25.90 -10.13 6.73
N ALA A 315 -26.15 -9.47 7.86
CA ALA A 315 -27.50 -9.28 8.40
C ALA A 315 -28.27 -8.15 7.70
N ALA A 316 -27.59 -7.07 7.28
CA ALA A 316 -28.19 -5.95 6.55
C ALA A 316 -28.60 -6.35 5.12
N LEU A 317 -27.74 -7.09 4.40
CA LEU A 317 -28.07 -7.64 3.07
C LEU A 317 -29.21 -8.67 3.12
N HIS A 318 -29.33 -9.43 4.22
CA HIS A 318 -30.49 -10.32 4.44
C HIS A 318 -31.77 -9.54 4.74
N ASN A 319 -31.67 -8.41 5.43
CA ASN A 319 -32.81 -7.54 5.75
C ASN A 319 -33.25 -6.69 4.56
N GLU A 320 -32.35 -6.22 3.69
CA GLU A 320 -32.71 -5.51 2.46
C GLU A 320 -33.41 -6.42 1.45
N SER A 321 -32.94 -7.67 1.28
CA SER A 321 -33.63 -8.70 0.48
C SER A 321 -34.99 -9.12 1.07
N ALA A 322 -35.20 -8.91 2.37
CA ALA A 322 -36.48 -9.15 3.05
C ALA A 322 -37.43 -7.93 3.02
N ALA A 323 -36.88 -6.71 2.94
CA ALA A 323 -37.63 -5.46 2.92
C ALA A 323 -38.03 -5.00 1.51
N HIS A 324 -37.24 -5.33 0.48
CA HIS A 324 -37.57 -5.08 -0.92
C HIS A 324 -37.98 -6.39 -1.60
N GLY A 325 -39.27 -6.72 -1.53
CA GLY A 325 -39.85 -7.77 -2.34
C GLY A 325 -39.55 -7.53 -3.81
N LYS A 326 -38.77 -8.44 -4.42
CA LYS A 326 -38.54 -8.63 -5.87
C LYS A 326 -38.98 -7.48 -6.78
N SER A 327 -38.09 -6.52 -7.03
CA SER A 327 -37.89 -5.97 -8.39
C SER A 327 -36.59 -5.16 -8.48
N MET A 328 -35.80 -5.47 -9.50
CA MET A 328 -34.67 -4.70 -10.06
C MET A 328 -33.33 -4.69 -9.30
N LEU A 329 -32.70 -5.84 -9.07
CA LEU A 329 -31.22 -5.92 -8.91
C LEU A 329 -30.64 -7.31 -9.31
N GLU A 330 -31.32 -8.08 -10.17
CA GLU A 330 -30.83 -9.40 -10.62
C GLU A 330 -30.13 -9.40 -11.99
N GLU A 331 -30.02 -8.26 -12.70
CA GLU A 331 -29.39 -8.23 -14.03
C GLU A 331 -27.91 -7.79 -14.06
N ASP A 332 -27.37 -7.15 -13.02
CA ASP A 332 -25.98 -6.60 -13.09
C ASP A 332 -24.91 -7.42 -12.34
N ILE A 333 -25.20 -8.68 -11.99
CA ILE A 333 -24.24 -9.56 -11.28
C ILE A 333 -23.65 -10.66 -12.20
N VAL A 334 -24.06 -10.73 -13.46
CA VAL A 334 -23.60 -11.81 -14.36
C VAL A 334 -22.37 -11.44 -15.21
N ASP A 335 -22.00 -10.17 -15.33
CA ASP A 335 -20.79 -9.79 -16.08
C ASP A 335 -19.82 -8.93 -15.25
N LEU A 336 -18.96 -9.58 -14.47
CA LEU A 336 -17.67 -9.03 -13.98
C LEU A 336 -16.62 -10.14 -13.75
#